data_AF-A0A923T740-F1
#
_entry.id   AF-A0A923T740-F1
#
_cell.length_a   1.000
_cell.length_b   1.000
_cell.length_c   1.000
_cell.angle_alpha   90.00
_cell.angle_beta   90.00
_cell.angle_gamma   90.00
#
_symmetry.space_group_name_H-M   'P 1'
#
loop_
_entity.id
_entity.type
_entity.pdbx_description
1 polymer ?
#
loop_
_entity_poly.entity_id
_entity_poly.type
_entity_poly.pdbx_seq_one_letter_code
_entity_poly.pdbx_strand_id
1 'polypeptide(L)'
;MGVKIFDKSLPRHIKTGIWASIVSAVMLIGIGIFWLVHPAAAEGSFTIVPDSDAALRFAKIASIFKAVGDVLPPIFVLFAIRFRQYTLAGYFHLATLLLVIVVDMFVWGLFVPNARATDILQHIPFAIPIMVAAYCFLKPINKNP
;
A
#
# COMPACT_ATOMS: atom_id res chain seq x y z
N MET A 1 22.88 -0.09 -18.56
CA MET A 1 21.96 0.83 -19.26
C MET A 1 20.86 1.26 -18.26
N GLY A 2 20.96 2.46 -17.69
CA GLY A 2 19.97 2.94 -16.71
C GLY A 2 18.70 3.40 -17.41
N VAL A 3 17.58 2.67 -17.28
CA VAL A 3 16.29 3.16 -17.78
C VAL A 3 15.85 4.28 -16.85
N LYS A 4 15.70 5.49 -17.41
CA LYS A 4 15.14 6.64 -16.69
C LYS A 4 13.65 6.39 -16.44
N ILE A 5 13.26 6.44 -15.17
CA ILE A 5 11.86 6.32 -14.72
C ILE A 5 11.04 7.51 -15.23
N PHE A 6 11.63 8.71 -15.27
CA PHE A 6 11.02 9.90 -15.83
C PHE A 6 11.57 10.19 -17.23
N ASP A 7 10.92 9.62 -18.24
CA ASP A 7 11.15 9.96 -19.63
C ASP A 7 10.19 11.08 -20.05
N LYS A 8 10.74 12.18 -20.60
CA LYS A 8 9.97 13.34 -21.01
C LYS A 8 8.97 13.01 -22.14
N SER A 9 9.28 11.98 -22.95
CA SER A 9 8.45 11.51 -24.07
C SER A 9 7.16 10.80 -23.63
N LEU A 10 7.03 10.43 -22.35
CA LEU A 10 5.85 9.72 -21.88
C LEU A 10 4.59 10.60 -21.93
N PRO A 11 3.43 10.01 -22.23
CA PRO A 11 2.14 10.69 -22.13
C PRO A 11 1.92 11.30 -20.73
N ARG A 12 1.20 12.41 -20.66
CA ARG A 12 0.95 13.12 -19.38
C ARG A 12 0.30 12.21 -18.33
N HIS A 13 -0.65 11.36 -18.71
CA HIS A 13 -1.30 10.43 -17.79
C HIS A 13 -0.33 9.39 -17.21
N ILE A 14 0.60 8.85 -18.00
CA ILE A 14 1.64 7.94 -17.50
C ILE A 14 2.57 8.66 -16.51
N LYS A 15 2.96 9.91 -16.81
CA LYS A 15 3.77 10.73 -15.89
C LYS A 15 3.05 10.99 -14.58
N THR A 16 1.76 11.30 -14.62
CA THR A 16 0.92 11.44 -13.42
C THR A 16 0.85 10.12 -12.65
N GLY A 17 0.64 8.99 -13.33
CA GLY A 17 0.61 7.66 -12.70
C GLY A 17 1.93 7.30 -12.01
N ILE A 18 3.08 7.61 -12.62
CA ILE A 18 4.40 7.41 -12.02
C ILE A 18 4.56 8.27 -10.76
N TRP A 19 4.19 9.56 -10.83
CA TRP A 19 4.24 10.44 -9.66
C TRP A 19 3.36 9.94 -8.51
N ALA A 20 2.11 9.57 -8.81
CA ALA A 20 1.19 9.01 -7.82
C ALA A 20 1.72 7.70 -7.22
N SER A 21 2.39 6.86 -8.03
CA SER A 21 3.03 5.62 -7.57
C SER A 21 4.20 5.86 -6.63
N ILE A 22 4.99 6.91 -6.85
CA ILE A 22 6.12 7.26 -5.97
C ILE A 22 5.58 7.78 -4.64
N VAL A 23 4.55 8.64 -4.67
CA VAL A 23 3.90 9.14 -3.46
C VAL A 23 3.32 7.98 -2.65
N SER A 24 2.55 7.07 -3.28
CA SER A 24 1.99 5.92 -2.56
C SER A 24 3.09 5.00 -2.01
N ALA A 25 4.17 4.77 -2.77
CA ALA A 25 5.29 3.95 -2.32
C ALA A 25 5.98 4.54 -1.09
N VAL A 26 6.25 5.86 -1.07
CA VAL A 26 6.85 6.53 0.09
C VAL A 26 5.94 6.41 1.32
N MET A 27 4.63 6.59 1.14
CA MET A 27 3.66 6.46 2.23
C MET A 27 3.62 5.02 2.79
N LEU A 28 3.43 4.03 1.92
CA LEU A 28 3.32 2.62 2.31
C LEU A 28 4.62 2.09 2.94
N ILE A 29 5.79 2.44 2.38
CA ILE A 29 7.08 2.07 2.96
C ILE A 29 7.26 2.77 4.33
N GLY A 30 6.86 4.03 4.46
CA GLY A 30 6.88 4.75 5.73
C GLY A 30 6.01 4.07 6.79
N ILE A 31 4.79 3.65 6.43
CA ILE A 31 3.88 2.89 7.30
C ILE A 31 4.49 1.54 7.68
N GLY A 32 5.08 0.81 6.72
CA GLY A 32 5.76 -0.45 7.00
C GLY A 32 6.93 -0.30 7.97
N ILE A 33 7.77 0.72 7.79
CA ILE A 33 8.85 1.05 8.74
C ILE A 33 8.28 1.41 10.11
N PHE A 34 7.21 2.20 10.16
CA PHE A 34 6.55 2.57 11.42
C PHE A 34 6.16 1.33 12.23
N TRP A 35 5.55 0.32 11.60
CA TRP A 35 5.16 -0.93 12.26
C TRP A 35 6.35 -1.74 12.79
N LEU A 36 7.50 -1.69 12.11
CA LEU A 36 8.73 -2.36 12.55
C LEU A 36 9.39 -1.64 13.73
N VAL A 37 9.37 -0.30 13.75
CA VAL A 37 10.02 0.51 14.79
C VAL A 37 9.13 0.64 16.03
N HIS A 38 7.81 0.64 15.86
CA HIS A 38 6.84 0.79 16.94
C HIS A 38 5.92 -0.44 17.06
N PRO A 39 6.45 -1.65 17.32
CA PRO A 39 5.64 -2.84 17.47
C PRO A 39 4.65 -2.72 18.64
N ALA A 40 4.97 -1.92 19.65
CA ALA A 40 4.07 -1.61 20.76
C ALA A 40 2.78 -0.88 20.33
N ALA A 41 2.79 -0.16 19.20
CA ALA A 41 1.58 0.42 18.62
C ALA A 41 0.65 -0.68 18.09
N ALA A 42 1.21 -1.80 17.63
CA ALA A 42 0.45 -2.98 17.31
C ALA A 42 -0.06 -3.62 18.61
N GLU A 43 0.79 -3.83 19.62
CA GLU A 43 0.44 -4.45 20.91
C GLU A 43 -0.73 -3.73 21.64
N GLY A 44 -0.75 -2.40 21.67
CA GLY A 44 -1.86 -1.62 22.25
C GLY A 44 -3.16 -1.61 21.43
N SER A 45 -3.11 -2.13 20.21
CA SER A 45 -4.23 -2.20 19.27
C SER A 45 -4.93 -3.55 19.26
N PHE A 46 -4.54 -4.52 20.10
CA PHE A 46 -5.18 -5.85 20.17
C PHE A 46 -6.05 -5.98 21.44
N THR A 47 -7.32 -6.35 21.31
CA THR A 47 -8.23 -6.79 22.40
C THR A 47 -7.91 -8.16 22.98
N ILE A 48 -6.81 -8.77 22.53
CA ILE A 48 -6.35 -10.05 23.09
C ILE A 48 -5.92 -9.74 24.52
N VAL A 49 -6.55 -10.40 25.51
CA VAL A 49 -6.27 -10.21 26.95
C VAL A 49 -4.76 -10.06 27.15
N PRO A 50 -4.26 -8.85 27.52
CA PRO A 50 -2.84 -8.50 27.46
C PRO A 50 -1.93 -9.32 28.37
N ASP A 51 -2.49 -10.26 29.14
CA ASP A 51 -1.80 -10.99 30.20
C ASP A 51 -1.12 -12.29 29.71
N SER A 52 -1.29 -12.69 28.45
CA SER A 52 -0.61 -13.88 27.92
C SER A 52 0.60 -13.50 27.05
N ASP A 53 1.77 -14.06 27.38
CA ASP A 53 3.03 -13.91 26.62
C ASP A 53 2.85 -14.29 25.12
N ALA A 54 1.84 -15.13 24.83
CA ALA A 54 1.41 -15.51 23.48
C ALA A 54 0.77 -14.35 22.69
N ALA A 55 -0.03 -13.50 23.33
CA ALA A 55 -0.66 -12.33 22.70
C ALA A 55 0.38 -11.30 22.24
N LEU A 56 1.37 -11.02 23.09
CA LEU A 56 2.50 -10.13 22.77
C LEU A 56 3.33 -10.67 21.59
N ARG A 57 3.61 -11.97 21.57
CA ARG A 57 4.33 -12.61 20.46
C ARG A 57 3.52 -12.57 19.16
N PHE A 58 2.20 -12.80 19.24
CA PHE A 58 1.33 -12.71 18.07
C PHE A 58 1.26 -11.29 17.50
N ALA A 59 1.12 -10.26 18.34
CA ALA A 59 1.11 -8.87 17.90
C ALA A 59 2.39 -8.47 17.15
N LYS A 60 3.57 -8.93 17.62
CA LYS A 60 4.86 -8.73 16.95
C LYS A 60 4.94 -9.46 15.60
N ILE A 61 4.41 -10.67 15.52
CA ILE A 61 4.38 -11.40 14.24
C ILE A 61 3.43 -10.69 13.27
N ALA A 62 2.24 -10.27 13.73
CA ALA A 62 1.27 -9.55 12.94
C ALA A 62 1.82 -8.22 12.40
N SER A 63 2.59 -7.46 13.20
CA SER A 63 3.22 -6.21 12.75
C SER A 63 4.28 -6.44 11.67
N ILE A 64 5.03 -7.55 11.73
CA ILE A 64 5.98 -7.93 10.67
C ILE A 64 5.23 -8.29 9.38
N PHE A 65 4.18 -9.10 9.46
CA PHE A 65 3.37 -9.44 8.28
C PHE A 65 2.73 -8.21 7.66
N LYS A 66 2.24 -7.28 8.48
CA LYS A 66 1.70 -6.00 8.04
C LYS A 66 2.77 -5.16 7.33
N ALA A 67 3.96 -5.03 7.93
CA ALA A 67 5.07 -4.30 7.33
C ALA A 67 5.49 -4.89 5.96
N VAL A 68 5.55 -6.22 5.84
CA VAL A 68 5.81 -6.89 4.57
C VAL A 68 4.69 -6.59 3.56
N GLY A 69 3.44 -6.67 3.99
CA GLY A 69 2.26 -6.36 3.17
C GLY A 69 2.22 -4.90 2.68
N ASP A 70 2.75 -3.96 3.45
CA ASP A 70 2.81 -2.55 3.06
C ASP A 70 4.04 -2.25 2.17
N VAL A 71 5.18 -2.90 2.39
CA VAL A 71 6.43 -2.62 1.66
C VAL A 71 6.55 -3.38 0.33
N LEU A 72 6.09 -4.63 0.28
CA LEU A 72 6.32 -5.49 -0.87
C LEU A 72 5.55 -5.06 -2.14
N PRO A 73 4.24 -4.70 -2.07
CA PRO A 73 3.51 -4.24 -3.24
C PRO A 73 4.09 -2.99 -3.93
N PRO A 74 4.49 -1.90 -3.24
CA PRO A 74 5.08 -0.76 -3.91
C PRO A 74 6.43 -1.09 -4.55
N ILE A 75 7.21 -2.04 -4.02
CA ILE A 75 8.43 -2.52 -4.68
C ILE A 75 8.09 -3.13 -6.06
N PHE A 76 7.08 -4.01 -6.13
CA PHE A 76 6.65 -4.61 -7.39
C PHE A 76 6.10 -3.57 -8.39
N VAL A 77 5.35 -2.58 -7.91
CA VAL A 77 4.90 -1.44 -8.71
C VAL A 77 6.09 -0.69 -9.31
N LEU A 78 7.08 -0.32 -8.49
CA LEU A 78 8.24 0.43 -8.93
C LEU A 78 9.09 -0.38 -9.94
N PHE A 79 9.20 -1.69 -9.75
CA PHE A 79 9.82 -2.59 -10.74
C PHE A 79 9.05 -2.60 -12.07
N ALA A 80 7.72 -2.77 -12.04
CA ALA A 80 6.91 -2.76 -13.25
C ALA A 80 7.05 -1.42 -14.01
N ILE A 81 7.08 -0.29 -13.31
CA ILE A 81 7.35 1.03 -13.89
C ILE A 81 8.75 1.10 -14.49
N ARG A 82 9.76 0.59 -13.77
CA ARG A 82 11.17 0.56 -14.23
C ARG A 82 11.37 -0.25 -15.52
N PHE A 83 10.52 -1.25 -15.76
CA PHE A 83 10.48 -2.03 -17.01
C PHE A 83 9.43 -1.51 -18.02
N ARG A 84 8.83 -0.34 -17.78
CA ARG A 84 7.79 0.28 -18.61
C ARG A 84 6.53 -0.59 -18.80
N GLN A 85 6.29 -1.54 -17.89
CA GLN A 85 5.09 -2.37 -17.87
C GLN A 85 3.95 -1.65 -17.12
N TYR A 86 3.47 -0.54 -17.67
CA TYR A 86 2.52 0.33 -16.97
C TYR A 86 1.19 -0.38 -16.66
N THR A 87 0.64 -1.15 -17.58
CA THR A 87 -0.59 -1.93 -17.33
C THR A 87 -0.43 -2.90 -16.17
N LEU A 88 0.71 -3.59 -16.08
CA LEU A 88 1.03 -4.47 -14.95
C LEU A 88 1.15 -3.66 -13.65
N ALA A 89 1.82 -2.50 -13.69
CA ALA A 89 1.88 -1.60 -12.54
C ALA A 89 0.48 -1.15 -12.08
N GLY A 90 -0.45 -0.90 -13.02
CA GLY A 90 -1.84 -0.61 -12.73
C GLY A 90 -2.56 -1.76 -12.02
N TYR A 91 -2.36 -3.00 -12.46
CA TYR A 91 -2.90 -4.18 -11.76
C TYR A 91 -2.27 -4.39 -10.38
N PHE A 92 -0.97 -4.14 -10.23
CA PHE A 92 -0.34 -4.16 -8.91
C PHE A 92 -0.93 -3.11 -7.97
N HIS A 93 -1.26 -1.91 -8.44
CA HIS A 93 -1.97 -0.92 -7.62
C HIS A 93 -3.36 -1.38 -7.20
N LEU A 94 -4.14 -1.99 -8.11
CA LEU A 94 -5.45 -2.56 -7.75
C LEU A 94 -5.32 -3.68 -6.72
N ALA A 95 -4.36 -4.59 -6.92
CA ALA A 95 -4.08 -5.66 -5.97
C ALA A 95 -3.63 -5.11 -4.62
N THR A 96 -2.81 -4.05 -4.60
CA THR A 96 -2.39 -3.36 -3.37
C THR A 96 -3.59 -2.73 -2.66
N LEU A 97 -4.46 -2.05 -3.40
CA LEU A 97 -5.67 -1.44 -2.84
C LEU A 97 -6.58 -2.50 -2.21
N LEU A 98 -6.77 -3.64 -2.89
CA LEU A 98 -7.55 -4.75 -2.37
C LEU A 98 -6.89 -5.38 -1.13
N LEU A 99 -5.58 -5.63 -1.20
CA LEU A 99 -4.84 -6.24 -0.09
C LEU A 99 -4.90 -5.34 1.15
N VAL A 100 -4.62 -4.05 0.98
CA VAL A 100 -4.66 -3.10 2.09
C VAL A 100 -6.09 -2.96 2.59
N ILE A 101 -7.11 -2.75 1.76
CA ILE A 101 -8.48 -2.63 2.28
C ILE A 101 -8.94 -3.92 2.96
N VAL A 102 -8.75 -5.09 2.35
CA VAL A 102 -9.29 -6.35 2.89
C VAL A 102 -8.49 -6.83 4.10
N VAL A 103 -7.17 -6.93 3.98
CA VAL A 103 -6.33 -7.48 5.06
C VAL A 103 -6.23 -6.50 6.21
N ASP A 104 -6.07 -5.21 5.93
CA ASP A 104 -5.96 -4.21 6.99
C ASP A 104 -7.28 -4.06 7.73
N MET A 105 -8.42 -3.99 7.03
CA MET A 105 -9.73 -3.91 7.69
C MET A 105 -10.10 -5.18 8.44
N PHE A 106 -9.70 -6.35 7.94
CA PHE A 106 -9.93 -7.62 8.62
C PHE A 106 -9.11 -7.73 9.91
N VAL A 107 -7.81 -7.44 9.85
CA VAL A 107 -6.94 -7.41 11.03
C VAL A 107 -7.45 -6.34 12.00
N TRP A 108 -7.71 -5.14 11.51
CA TRP A 108 -8.19 -4.04 12.33
C TRP A 108 -9.53 -4.35 13.02
N GLY A 109 -10.52 -4.88 12.29
CA GLY A 109 -11.84 -5.20 12.85
C GLY A 109 -11.84 -6.38 13.84
N LEU A 110 -10.93 -7.32 13.69
CA LEU A 110 -10.80 -8.46 14.62
C LEU A 110 -10.09 -8.09 15.91
N PHE A 111 -9.20 -7.09 15.84
CA PHE A 111 -8.22 -6.90 16.88
C PHE A 111 -8.30 -5.54 17.57
N VAL A 112 -8.77 -4.48 16.91
CA VAL A 112 -8.83 -3.14 17.53
C VAL A 112 -10.04 -3.00 18.46
N PRO A 113 -9.82 -2.68 19.76
CA PRO A 113 -10.93 -2.40 20.68
C PRO A 113 -11.76 -1.22 20.19
N ASN A 114 -13.07 -1.39 20.17
CA ASN A 114 -14.01 -0.33 19.78
C ASN A 114 -13.79 0.20 18.35
N ALA A 115 -13.33 -0.65 17.44
CA ALA A 115 -13.23 -0.38 16.01
C ALA A 115 -14.50 0.34 15.47
N ARG A 116 -14.38 1.60 15.03
CA ARG A 116 -15.47 2.37 14.42
C ARG A 116 -15.32 2.47 12.90
N ALA A 117 -16.42 2.42 12.17
CA ALA A 117 -16.41 2.63 10.71
C ALA A 117 -15.73 3.95 10.27
N THR A 118 -15.66 4.96 11.15
CA THR A 118 -14.95 6.21 10.89
C THR A 118 -13.43 6.07 10.82
N ASP A 119 -12.85 5.01 11.38
CA ASP A 119 -11.40 4.79 11.39
C ASP A 119 -10.90 4.32 10.01
N ILE A 120 -11.82 3.83 9.16
CA ILE A 120 -11.56 3.58 7.73
C ILE A 120 -11.10 4.86 7.02
N LEU A 121 -11.54 6.05 7.49
CA LEU A 121 -11.13 7.33 6.92
C LEU A 121 -9.61 7.56 6.99
N GLN A 122 -8.93 6.93 7.95
CA GLN A 122 -7.46 6.99 8.08
C GLN A 122 -6.73 6.34 6.90
N HIS A 123 -7.43 5.53 6.10
CA HIS A 123 -6.88 4.80 4.96
C HIS A 123 -7.02 5.59 3.63
N ILE A 124 -7.85 6.63 3.62
CA ILE A 124 -8.10 7.48 2.44
C ILE A 124 -6.81 8.16 1.92
N PRO A 125 -5.93 8.74 2.75
CA PRO A 125 -4.77 9.49 2.27
C PRO A 125 -3.83 8.68 1.37
N PHE A 126 -3.59 7.40 1.69
CA PHE A 126 -2.75 6.54 0.85
C PHE A 126 -3.54 5.84 -0.27
N ALA A 127 -4.84 5.59 -0.09
CA ALA A 127 -5.69 4.98 -1.12
C ALA A 127 -5.85 5.88 -2.35
N ILE A 128 -5.92 7.21 -2.17
CA ILE A 128 -6.10 8.17 -3.26
C ILE A 128 -4.96 8.07 -4.30
N PRO A 129 -3.66 8.20 -3.94
CA PRO A 129 -2.57 8.04 -4.90
C PRO A 129 -2.57 6.69 -5.62
N ILE A 130 -2.92 5.60 -4.92
CA ILE A 130 -3.01 4.25 -5.50
C ILE A 130 -4.11 4.18 -6.56
N MET A 131 -5.30 4.70 -6.25
CA MET A 131 -6.42 4.76 -7.20
C MET A 131 -6.09 5.62 -8.42
N VAL A 132 -5.45 6.79 -8.21
CA VAL A 132 -5.03 7.67 -9.31
C VAL A 132 -4.00 6.98 -10.20
N ALA A 133 -3.02 6.27 -9.61
CA ALA A 133 -2.02 5.54 -10.37
C ALA A 133 -2.64 4.39 -11.17
N ALA A 134 -3.51 3.58 -10.55
CA ALA A 134 -4.24 2.51 -11.20
C ALA A 134 -5.07 3.04 -12.37
N TYR A 135 -5.86 4.09 -12.16
CA TYR A 135 -6.64 4.73 -13.22
C TYR A 135 -5.75 5.21 -14.36
N CYS A 136 -4.65 5.92 -14.07
CA CYS A 136 -3.75 6.44 -15.09
C CYS A 136 -3.10 5.33 -15.93
N PHE A 137 -2.73 4.21 -15.32
CA PHE A 137 -2.05 3.11 -16.01
C PHE A 137 -2.99 2.14 -16.74
N LEU A 138 -4.23 2.00 -16.26
CA LEU A 138 -5.24 1.12 -16.88
C LEU A 138 -6.17 1.87 -17.83
N LYS A 139 -6.09 3.20 -17.88
CA LYS A 139 -6.84 3.99 -18.84
C LYS A 139 -6.56 3.48 -20.26
N PRO A 140 -7.61 3.10 -21.03
CA PRO A 140 -7.43 2.71 -22.42
C PRO A 140 -6.80 3.88 -23.17
N ILE A 141 -5.71 3.60 -23.89
CA ILE A 141 -5.20 4.57 -24.86
C ILE A 141 -6.21 4.54 -26.01
N ASN A 142 -6.98 5.61 -26.17
CA ASN A 142 -7.82 5.77 -27.36
C ASN A 142 -6.90 5.72 -28.58
N LYS A 143 -6.91 4.57 -29.27
CA LYS A 143 -6.33 4.42 -30.60
C LYS A 143 -7.35 4.97 -31.59
N ASN A 144 -7.62 6.28 -31.53
CA ASN A 144 -8.21 6.94 -32.68
C ASN A 144 -7.04 7.55 -33.47
N PRO A 145 -6.85 7.14 -34.75
CA PRO A 145 -5.80 7.68 -35.62
C PRO A 145 -6.00 9.17 -35.89
#